data_AF-A0A2T3HUA3-F1
#
_entry.id   AF-A0A2T3HUA3-F1
#
_cell.length_a   1.000
_cell.length_b   1.000
_cell.length_c   1.000
_cell.angle_alpha   90.00
_cell.angle_beta   90.00
_cell.angle_gamma   90.00
#
_symmetry.space_group_name_H-M   'P 1'
#
loop_
_entity.id
_entity.type
_entity.pdbx_description
1 polymer ?
#
loop_
_entity_poly.entity_id
_entity_poly.type
_entity_poly.pdbx_seq_one_letter_code
_entity_poly.pdbx_strand_id
1 'polypeptide(L)'
;MAICRTKQHCQRRRQCLFITLCIALLIITGCYLTKPKADIGFLYQPLNRDKPITTQKWKTLLVDVRQQRINSLVIQWSQYGEEKFGGTKGWLAKRIEAWFAQGGTVWFGLYSDPAYFKRIHTLSLSQQAEYLSHYFINIEKTYMHWKPWLTLHSASIQGFYLPLELSDYDFPTLQQRQQLTELLAKQVHNYNKPLMVSLYLSATIDESAIVQWVDQLTDAGIKVIVQDGHGTQALSEKVRQQYLSLLPSQSGIVREIFKQSSAMPFVAQRLIYSRYQQVMQQEVNRDTYYFSLRYAPFSQSVLKLAD
;
A
#
# COMPACT_ATOMS: atom_id res chain seq x y z
N MET A 1 44.55 62.43 -2.39
CA MET A 1 44.00 61.35 -1.51
C MET A 1 42.54 60.97 -1.82
N ALA A 2 42.03 61.08 -3.07
CA ALA A 2 40.62 60.78 -3.39
C ALA A 2 40.37 59.55 -4.26
N ILE A 3 41.41 58.97 -4.89
CA ILE A 3 41.24 57.92 -5.93
C ILE A 3 41.22 56.50 -5.34
N CYS A 4 41.64 56.32 -4.07
CA CYS A 4 41.75 54.98 -3.46
C CYS A 4 40.42 54.46 -2.84
N ARG A 5 39.50 55.36 -2.45
CA ARG A 5 38.21 54.96 -1.82
C ARG A 5 37.17 54.40 -2.80
N THR A 6 37.23 54.80 -4.08
CA THR A 6 36.20 54.43 -5.08
C THR A 6 36.33 52.98 -5.54
N LYS A 7 37.55 52.44 -5.65
CA LYS A 7 37.78 51.03 -6.02
C LYS A 7 37.29 50.05 -4.94
N GLN A 8 37.50 50.41 -3.67
CA GLN A 8 37.11 49.58 -2.53
C GLN A 8 35.58 49.46 -2.38
N HIS A 9 34.83 50.54 -2.66
CA HIS A 9 33.37 50.52 -2.68
C HIS A 9 32.80 49.69 -3.84
N CYS A 10 33.43 49.72 -5.02
CA CYS A 10 32.98 48.94 -6.17
C CYS A 10 33.21 47.43 -5.97
N GLN A 11 34.31 47.06 -5.31
CA GLN A 11 34.65 45.67 -4.99
C GLN A 11 33.74 45.09 -3.90
N ARG A 12 33.42 45.88 -2.85
CA ARG A 12 32.44 45.48 -1.82
C ARG A 12 31.01 45.36 -2.37
N ARG A 13 30.59 46.24 -3.29
CA ARG A 13 29.29 46.11 -3.98
C ARG A 13 29.20 44.84 -4.82
N ARG A 14 30.26 44.49 -5.54
CA ARG A 14 30.32 43.24 -6.33
C ARG A 14 30.32 41.99 -5.45
N GLN A 15 31.03 42.02 -4.31
CA GLN A 15 31.01 40.92 -3.34
C GLN A 15 29.65 40.75 -2.68
N CYS A 16 28.96 41.83 -2.29
CA CYS A 16 27.60 41.75 -1.76
C CYS A 16 26.62 41.21 -2.81
N LEU A 17 26.69 41.69 -4.06
CA LEU A 17 25.85 41.16 -5.15
C LEU A 17 26.08 39.67 -5.40
N PHE A 18 27.33 39.19 -5.32
CA PHE A 18 27.66 37.77 -5.48
C PHE A 18 27.13 36.92 -4.33
N ILE A 19 27.24 37.40 -3.08
CA ILE A 19 26.71 36.71 -1.90
C ILE A 19 25.18 36.65 -1.94
N THR A 20 24.52 37.75 -2.30
CA THR A 20 23.06 37.78 -2.45
C THR A 20 22.59 36.86 -3.59
N LEU A 21 23.33 36.77 -4.69
CA LEU A 21 23.03 35.84 -5.79
C LEU A 21 23.19 34.37 -5.36
N CYS A 22 24.24 34.03 -4.59
CA CYS A 22 24.45 32.68 -4.06
C CYS A 22 23.37 32.28 -3.03
N ILE A 23 22.95 33.20 -2.17
CA ILE A 23 21.85 32.97 -1.21
C ILE A 23 20.52 32.81 -1.95
N ALA A 24 20.25 33.63 -2.97
CA ALA A 24 19.07 33.47 -3.82
C ALA A 24 19.08 32.13 -4.57
N LEU A 25 20.23 31.69 -5.10
CA LEU A 25 20.36 30.37 -5.73
C LEU A 25 20.11 29.23 -4.74
N LEU A 26 20.63 29.33 -3.51
CA LEU A 26 20.43 28.35 -2.44
C LEU A 26 18.96 28.26 -1.99
N ILE A 27 18.26 29.40 -1.91
CA ILE A 27 16.83 29.45 -1.59
C ILE A 27 16.00 28.90 -2.75
N ILE A 28 16.36 29.18 -4.00
CA ILE A 28 15.68 28.63 -5.19
C ILE A 28 15.91 27.10 -5.27
N THR A 29 17.08 26.58 -4.90
CA THR A 29 17.32 25.13 -4.80
C THR A 29 16.64 24.48 -3.57
N GLY A 30 16.41 25.22 -2.50
CA GLY A 30 15.67 24.75 -1.32
C GLY A 30 14.15 24.69 -1.51
N CYS A 31 13.63 25.37 -2.54
CA CYS A 31 12.20 25.41 -2.89
C CYS A 31 11.81 24.42 -4.01
N TYR A 32 12.72 23.56 -4.50
CA TYR A 32 12.25 22.37 -5.19
C TYR A 32 11.48 21.54 -4.16
N LEU A 33 10.15 21.57 -4.26
CA LEU A 33 9.28 20.63 -3.55
C LEU A 33 9.88 19.25 -3.76
N THR A 34 10.54 18.72 -2.73
CA THR A 34 10.93 17.32 -2.73
C THR A 34 9.60 16.60 -2.74
N LYS A 35 9.20 16.07 -3.91
CA LYS A 35 8.04 15.20 -4.00
C LYS A 35 8.20 14.17 -2.87
N PRO A 36 7.17 13.98 -2.02
CA PRO A 36 7.22 12.95 -1.00
C PRO A 36 7.68 11.66 -1.68
N LYS A 37 8.75 11.06 -1.16
CA LYS A 37 9.28 9.83 -1.74
C LYS A 37 8.18 8.79 -1.70
N ALA A 38 7.83 8.24 -2.85
CA ALA A 38 6.85 7.16 -2.95
C ALA A 38 7.23 6.00 -2.02
N ASP A 39 6.25 5.51 -1.26
CA ASP A 39 6.41 4.30 -0.47
C ASP A 39 6.60 3.10 -1.40
N ILE A 40 7.58 2.26 -1.10
CA ILE A 40 7.82 1.01 -1.82
C ILE A 40 7.81 -0.15 -0.83
N GLY A 41 6.89 -1.08 -1.04
CA GLY A 41 6.62 -2.15 -0.09
C GLY A 41 6.27 -3.49 -0.70
N PHE A 42 6.15 -4.49 0.17
CA PHE A 42 5.48 -5.75 -0.17
C PHE A 42 4.16 -5.85 0.58
N LEU A 43 3.14 -6.44 -0.05
CA LEU A 43 2.05 -7.04 0.69
C LEU A 43 2.53 -8.36 1.27
N TYR A 44 2.21 -8.63 2.53
CA TYR A 44 2.43 -9.90 3.21
C TYR A 44 1.09 -10.42 3.71
N GLN A 45 0.74 -11.63 3.27
CA GLN A 45 -0.49 -12.32 3.65
C GLN A 45 -0.15 -13.42 4.67
N PRO A 46 -0.41 -13.20 5.97
CA PRO A 46 -0.14 -14.22 6.97
C PRO A 46 -1.03 -15.45 6.75
N LEU A 47 -0.41 -16.63 6.69
CA LEU A 47 -1.10 -17.91 6.64
C LEU A 47 -0.69 -18.78 7.84
N ASN A 48 -1.56 -19.70 8.23
CA ASN A 48 -1.26 -20.63 9.34
C ASN A 48 -0.02 -21.50 9.08
N ARG A 49 0.25 -21.85 7.82
CA ARG A 49 1.48 -22.54 7.44
C ARG A 49 2.76 -21.74 7.69
N ASP A 50 2.65 -20.44 7.89
CA ASP A 50 3.80 -19.62 8.19
C ASP A 50 4.20 -19.76 9.66
N LYS A 51 3.33 -20.24 10.57
CA LYS A 51 3.60 -20.35 12.02
C LYS A 51 4.93 -21.05 12.36
N PRO A 52 5.34 -22.16 11.71
CA PRO A 52 6.61 -22.85 12.02
C PRO A 52 7.88 -22.11 11.55
N ILE A 53 7.76 -21.02 10.77
CA ILE A 53 8.93 -20.26 10.33
C ILE A 53 9.63 -19.67 11.56
N THR A 54 10.90 -20.06 11.73
CA THR A 54 11.73 -19.63 12.86
C THR A 54 12.05 -18.14 12.75
N THR A 55 12.31 -17.51 13.90
CA THR A 55 12.76 -16.12 13.96
C THR A 55 13.99 -15.86 13.09
N GLN A 56 14.93 -16.82 13.04
CA GLN A 56 16.14 -16.67 12.23
C GLN A 56 15.82 -16.63 10.73
N LYS A 57 15.01 -17.58 10.23
CA LYS A 57 14.58 -17.60 8.82
C LYS A 57 13.83 -16.33 8.45
N TRP A 58 12.95 -15.85 9.34
CA TRP A 58 12.23 -14.60 9.13
C TRP A 58 13.17 -13.39 9.08
N LYS A 59 14.14 -13.28 10.00
CA LYS A 59 15.13 -12.19 9.99
C LYS A 59 15.97 -12.20 8.71
N THR A 60 16.39 -13.38 8.22
CA THR A 60 17.08 -13.50 6.93
C THR A 60 16.21 -13.00 5.79
N LEU A 61 14.94 -13.39 5.73
CA LEU A 61 14.01 -12.88 4.72
C LEU A 61 13.89 -11.35 4.76
N LEU A 62 13.83 -10.75 5.95
CA LEU A 62 13.75 -9.29 6.07
C LEU A 62 15.03 -8.57 5.57
N VAL A 63 16.20 -9.19 5.73
CA VAL A 63 17.45 -8.68 5.14
C VAL A 63 17.35 -8.68 3.61
N ASP A 64 16.83 -9.76 3.02
CA ASP A 64 16.64 -9.84 1.56
C ASP A 64 15.64 -8.78 1.07
N VAL A 65 14.56 -8.52 1.82
CA VAL A 65 13.62 -7.43 1.54
C VAL A 65 14.33 -6.07 1.53
N ARG A 66 15.20 -5.79 2.51
CA ARG A 66 15.98 -4.53 2.54
C ARG A 66 16.95 -4.40 1.37
N GLN A 67 17.55 -5.50 0.91
CA GLN A 67 18.41 -5.50 -0.27
C GLN A 67 17.64 -5.11 -1.55
N GLN A 68 16.33 -5.35 -1.60
CA GLN A 68 15.44 -4.85 -2.66
C GLN A 68 15.10 -3.36 -2.50
N ARG A 69 15.72 -2.65 -1.55
CA ARG A 69 15.43 -1.24 -1.20
C ARG A 69 14.01 -1.00 -0.72
N ILE A 70 13.36 -2.03 -0.19
CA ILE A 70 12.02 -1.96 0.38
C ILE A 70 12.10 -1.60 1.86
N ASN A 71 11.20 -0.72 2.30
CA ASN A 71 11.14 -0.24 3.68
C ASN A 71 9.73 -0.29 4.30
N SER A 72 8.69 -0.62 3.53
CA SER A 72 7.33 -0.78 4.01
C SER A 72 6.80 -2.21 3.79
N LEU A 73 5.98 -2.70 4.72
CA LEU A 73 5.16 -3.89 4.52
C LEU A 73 3.68 -3.55 4.73
N VAL A 74 2.83 -4.02 3.83
CA VAL A 74 1.38 -4.05 4.07
C VAL A 74 1.04 -5.42 4.60
N ILE A 75 0.74 -5.51 5.89
CA ILE A 75 0.23 -6.74 6.47
C ILE A 75 -1.21 -6.84 6.01
N GLN A 76 -1.57 -7.84 5.20
CA GLN A 76 -2.90 -7.84 4.57
C GLN A 76 -4.02 -8.03 5.62
N TRP A 77 -3.77 -8.80 6.67
CA TRP A 77 -4.69 -8.95 7.79
C TRP A 77 -3.94 -9.34 9.05
N SER A 78 -4.45 -8.93 10.21
CA SER A 78 -4.04 -9.42 11.53
C SER A 78 -5.05 -10.42 12.11
N GLN A 79 -6.23 -10.53 11.48
CA GLN A 79 -7.25 -11.52 11.79
C GLN A 79 -7.97 -11.92 10.50
N TYR A 80 -8.13 -13.23 10.26
CA TYR A 80 -8.88 -13.80 9.13
C TYR A 80 -9.95 -14.76 9.67
N GLY A 81 -11.21 -14.32 9.64
CA GLY A 81 -12.28 -14.99 10.38
C GLY A 81 -11.93 -15.11 11.86
N GLU A 82 -11.86 -16.33 12.38
CA GLU A 82 -11.49 -16.60 13.78
C GLU A 82 -9.98 -16.72 14.01
N GLU A 83 -9.17 -16.83 12.96
CA GLU A 83 -7.71 -16.95 13.09
C GLU A 83 -7.08 -15.59 13.40
N LYS A 84 -6.34 -15.51 14.52
CA LYS A 84 -5.72 -14.28 15.05
C LYS A 84 -4.20 -14.27 14.93
N PHE A 85 -3.61 -15.32 14.37
CA PHE A 85 -2.16 -15.49 14.18
C PHE A 85 -1.35 -15.30 15.48
N GLY A 86 -1.94 -15.75 16.60
CA GLY A 86 -1.42 -15.62 17.96
C GLY A 86 -1.67 -14.28 18.65
N GLY A 87 -2.35 -13.33 18.00
CA GLY A 87 -2.71 -12.03 18.57
C GLY A 87 -1.52 -11.12 18.90
N THR A 88 -1.73 -10.18 19.81
CA THR A 88 -0.77 -9.12 20.19
C THR A 88 0.54 -9.62 20.80
N LYS A 89 0.62 -10.90 21.21
CA LYS A 89 1.83 -11.54 21.76
C LYS A 89 2.30 -12.73 20.91
N GLY A 90 1.64 -12.94 19.77
CA GLY A 90 1.78 -14.10 18.91
C GLY A 90 2.97 -14.06 17.98
N TRP A 91 3.00 -15.03 17.07
CA TRP A 91 4.08 -15.12 16.09
C TRP A 91 4.01 -13.97 15.07
N LEU A 92 2.82 -13.49 14.71
CA LEU A 92 2.67 -12.39 13.76
C LEU A 92 3.20 -11.07 14.34
N ALA A 93 2.82 -10.74 15.59
CA ALA A 93 3.33 -9.57 16.31
C ALA A 93 4.87 -9.55 16.35
N LYS A 94 5.49 -10.67 16.76
CA LYS A 94 6.95 -10.80 16.83
C LYS A 94 7.65 -10.65 15.48
N ARG A 95 7.01 -11.07 14.39
CA ARG A 95 7.54 -10.90 13.02
C ARG A 95 7.51 -9.46 12.58
N ILE A 96 6.44 -8.75 12.91
CA ILE A 96 6.32 -7.32 12.63
C ILE A 96 7.31 -6.52 13.50
N GLU A 97 7.48 -6.87 14.77
CA GLU A 97 8.50 -6.27 15.66
C GLU A 97 9.93 -6.48 15.11
N ALA A 98 10.23 -7.67 14.56
CA ALA A 98 11.51 -7.92 13.91
C ALA A 98 11.74 -7.04 12.67
N TRP A 99 10.67 -6.64 11.98
CA TRP A 99 10.73 -5.68 10.88
C TRP A 99 10.96 -4.25 11.37
N PHE A 100 10.28 -3.85 12.44
CA PHE A 100 10.50 -2.56 13.10
C PHE A 100 11.93 -2.40 13.60
N ALA A 101 12.53 -3.47 14.15
CA ALA A 101 13.91 -3.48 14.60
C ALA A 101 14.94 -3.22 13.48
N GLN A 102 14.55 -3.36 12.21
CA GLN A 102 15.37 -3.02 11.03
C GLN A 102 15.03 -1.65 10.43
N GLY A 103 14.25 -0.82 11.15
CA GLY A 103 13.78 0.48 10.67
C GLY A 103 12.66 0.37 9.63
N GLY A 104 12.00 -0.78 9.53
CA GLY A 104 10.87 -1.00 8.66
C GLY A 104 9.59 -0.35 9.19
N THR A 105 8.68 -0.04 8.27
CA THR A 105 7.34 0.48 8.59
C THR A 105 6.25 -0.46 8.10
N VAL A 106 5.03 -0.30 8.63
CA VAL A 106 3.87 -1.10 8.18
C VAL A 106 2.60 -0.29 7.95
N TRP A 107 1.84 -0.72 6.95
CA TRP A 107 0.39 -0.60 6.95
C TRP A 107 -0.18 -1.84 7.63
N PHE A 108 -0.84 -1.64 8.76
CA PHE A 108 -1.30 -2.74 9.60
C PHE A 108 -2.71 -3.19 9.17
N GLY A 109 -2.81 -4.39 8.61
CA GLY A 109 -4.07 -4.99 8.22
C GLY A 109 -4.94 -5.36 9.41
N LEU A 110 -6.23 -5.04 9.30
CA LEU A 110 -7.22 -5.35 10.34
C LEU A 110 -7.92 -6.69 10.05
N TYR A 111 -9.20 -6.79 10.36
CA TYR A 111 -10.03 -7.98 10.16
C TYR A 111 -10.33 -8.21 8.69
N SER A 112 -10.23 -9.47 8.25
CA SER A 112 -10.72 -9.93 6.94
C SER A 112 -11.81 -10.99 7.14
N ASP A 113 -12.97 -10.78 6.50
CA ASP A 113 -14.06 -11.75 6.47
C ASP A 113 -13.81 -12.81 5.37
N PRO A 114 -13.64 -14.10 5.71
CA PRO A 114 -13.45 -15.17 4.72
C PRO A 114 -14.60 -15.31 3.72
N ALA A 115 -15.81 -14.84 4.09
CA ALA A 115 -16.98 -14.89 3.24
C ALA A 115 -17.17 -13.64 2.38
N TYR A 116 -16.26 -12.66 2.43
CA TYR A 116 -16.43 -11.34 1.80
C TYR A 116 -16.85 -11.41 0.34
N PHE A 117 -16.04 -12.03 -0.53
CA PHE A 117 -16.33 -12.11 -1.97
C PHE A 117 -17.63 -12.85 -2.27
N LYS A 118 -17.93 -13.91 -1.52
CA LYS A 118 -19.18 -14.65 -1.68
C LYS A 118 -20.40 -13.78 -1.35
N ARG A 119 -20.28 -12.90 -0.36
CA ARG A 119 -21.39 -12.08 0.13
C ARG A 119 -21.53 -10.81 -0.69
N ILE A 120 -20.47 -10.03 -0.87
CA ILE A 120 -20.53 -8.67 -1.39
C ILE A 120 -21.16 -8.61 -2.79
N HIS A 121 -20.89 -9.62 -3.63
CA HIS A 121 -21.35 -9.73 -5.00
C HIS A 121 -22.87 -9.93 -5.13
N THR A 122 -23.48 -10.70 -4.23
CA THR A 122 -24.86 -11.19 -4.41
C THR A 122 -25.93 -10.33 -3.74
N LEU A 123 -25.53 -9.27 -3.02
CA LEU A 123 -26.43 -8.49 -2.16
C LEU A 123 -27.07 -7.33 -2.91
N SER A 124 -28.33 -7.03 -2.59
CA SER A 124 -28.95 -5.75 -2.98
C SER A 124 -28.24 -4.57 -2.32
N LEU A 125 -28.48 -3.34 -2.77
CA LEU A 125 -27.85 -2.14 -2.21
C LEU A 125 -27.99 -2.05 -0.67
N SER A 126 -29.21 -2.27 -0.14
CA SER A 126 -29.48 -2.21 1.30
C SER A 126 -28.81 -3.35 2.07
N GLN A 127 -28.87 -4.58 1.53
CA GLN A 127 -28.21 -5.74 2.13
C GLN A 127 -26.68 -5.59 2.12
N GLN A 128 -26.13 -4.98 1.07
CA GLN A 128 -24.71 -4.66 0.97
C GLN A 128 -24.31 -3.64 2.03
N ALA A 129 -25.14 -2.61 2.27
CA ALA A 129 -24.92 -1.59 3.31
C ALA A 129 -24.89 -2.21 4.71
N GLU A 130 -25.87 -3.06 5.01
CA GLU A 130 -25.98 -3.78 6.28
C GLU A 130 -24.75 -4.67 6.48
N TYR A 131 -24.40 -5.47 5.48
CA TYR A 131 -23.22 -6.32 5.52
C TYR A 131 -21.93 -5.54 5.78
N LEU A 132 -21.69 -4.48 5.02
CA LEU A 132 -20.50 -3.63 5.19
C LEU A 132 -20.46 -2.97 6.57
N SER A 133 -21.62 -2.53 7.09
CA SER A 133 -21.70 -1.96 8.44
C SER A 133 -21.28 -2.97 9.51
N HIS A 134 -21.74 -4.22 9.41
CA HIS A 134 -21.30 -5.31 10.28
C HIS A 134 -19.81 -5.65 10.11
N TYR A 135 -19.30 -5.61 8.88
CA TYR A 135 -17.88 -5.82 8.61
C TYR A 135 -17.05 -4.73 9.31
N PHE A 136 -17.41 -3.45 9.18
CA PHE A 136 -16.68 -2.36 9.84
C PHE A 136 -16.69 -2.47 11.38
N ILE A 137 -17.77 -2.98 11.98
CA ILE A 137 -17.79 -3.29 13.43
C ILE A 137 -16.72 -4.34 13.79
N ASN A 138 -16.52 -5.38 12.98
CA ASN A 138 -15.50 -6.40 13.25
C ASN A 138 -14.07 -5.89 13.00
N ILE A 139 -13.89 -5.01 12.01
CA ILE A 139 -12.63 -4.28 11.79
C ILE A 139 -12.29 -3.45 13.03
N GLU A 140 -13.25 -2.68 13.55
CA GLU A 140 -13.06 -1.85 14.74
C GLU A 140 -12.74 -2.69 15.98
N LYS A 141 -13.44 -3.80 16.21
CA LYS A 141 -13.12 -4.75 17.30
C LYS A 141 -11.67 -5.23 17.23
N THR A 142 -11.19 -5.56 16.04
CA THR A 142 -9.79 -5.99 15.84
C THR A 142 -8.83 -4.85 16.11
N TYR A 143 -9.11 -3.65 15.61
CA TYR A 143 -8.31 -2.47 15.92
C TYR A 143 -8.23 -2.19 17.43
N MET A 144 -9.36 -2.21 18.13
CA MET A 144 -9.41 -1.98 19.58
C MET A 144 -8.65 -3.05 20.37
N HIS A 145 -8.70 -4.32 19.93
CA HIS A 145 -7.90 -5.39 20.51
C HIS A 145 -6.39 -5.15 20.35
N TRP A 146 -5.96 -4.67 19.18
CA TRP A 146 -4.56 -4.38 18.88
C TRP A 146 -4.08 -3.01 19.37
N LYS A 147 -4.99 -2.11 19.77
CA LYS A 147 -4.70 -0.70 20.10
C LYS A 147 -3.53 -0.52 21.07
N PRO A 148 -3.39 -1.26 22.19
CA PRO A 148 -2.23 -1.10 23.07
C PRO A 148 -0.90 -1.40 22.38
N TRP A 149 -0.85 -2.48 21.57
CA TRP A 149 0.33 -2.85 20.80
C TRP A 149 0.63 -1.82 19.71
N LEU A 150 -0.39 -1.34 19.01
CA LEU A 150 -0.27 -0.30 17.99
C LEU A 150 0.24 1.04 18.57
N THR A 151 -0.20 1.40 19.78
CA THR A 151 0.29 2.59 20.48
C THR A 151 1.78 2.46 20.82
N LEU A 152 2.20 1.30 21.35
CA LEU A 152 3.61 1.02 21.68
C LEU A 152 4.52 1.14 20.45
N HIS A 153 4.04 0.72 19.28
CA HIS A 153 4.81 0.72 18.03
C HIS A 153 4.44 1.86 17.07
N SER A 154 3.76 2.89 17.55
CA SER A 154 3.13 3.93 16.72
C SER A 154 4.07 4.64 15.74
N ALA A 155 5.37 4.75 16.04
CA ALA A 155 6.38 5.33 15.16
C ALA A 155 6.62 4.53 13.87
N SER A 156 6.39 3.21 13.90
CA SER A 156 6.57 2.32 12.74
C SER A 156 5.26 1.95 12.04
N ILE A 157 4.11 2.40 12.56
CA ILE A 157 2.80 2.23 11.91
C ILE A 157 2.52 3.45 11.02
N GLN A 158 2.48 3.25 9.70
CA GLN A 158 2.10 4.29 8.72
C GLN A 158 0.60 4.55 8.73
N GLY A 159 -0.19 3.47 8.82
CA GLY A 159 -1.64 3.52 8.81
C GLY A 159 -2.25 2.13 8.91
N PHE A 160 -3.55 2.05 8.68
CA PHE A 160 -4.31 0.80 8.74
C PHE A 160 -4.77 0.38 7.36
N TYR A 161 -4.57 -0.88 7.03
CA TYR A 161 -5.08 -1.47 5.81
C TYR A 161 -6.40 -2.18 6.09
N LEU A 162 -7.45 -1.82 5.36
CA LEU A 162 -8.75 -2.46 5.47
C LEU A 162 -8.84 -3.57 4.41
N PRO A 163 -8.95 -4.85 4.79
CA PRO A 163 -8.84 -5.98 3.85
C PRO A 163 -10.11 -6.24 2.99
N LEU A 164 -10.97 -5.24 2.82
CA LEU A 164 -12.08 -5.30 1.86
C LEU A 164 -11.53 -4.90 0.49
N GLU A 165 -11.29 -5.88 -0.37
CA GLU A 165 -10.81 -5.58 -1.73
C GLU A 165 -11.98 -5.07 -2.58
N LEU A 166 -11.86 -3.84 -3.07
CA LEU A 166 -12.88 -3.19 -3.88
C LEU A 166 -12.76 -3.64 -5.33
N SER A 167 -13.88 -3.65 -6.06
CA SER A 167 -13.89 -3.85 -7.50
C SER A 167 -15.07 -3.20 -8.19
N ASP A 168 -14.91 -2.91 -9.47
CA ASP A 168 -16.00 -2.55 -10.36
C ASP A 168 -17.00 -3.70 -10.57
N TYR A 169 -16.58 -4.95 -10.38
CA TYR A 169 -17.46 -6.12 -10.46
C TYR A 169 -18.43 -6.22 -9.26
N ASP A 170 -17.94 -5.94 -8.05
CA ASP A 170 -18.72 -5.99 -6.81
C ASP A 170 -19.51 -4.70 -6.55
N PHE A 171 -19.09 -3.59 -7.17
CA PHE A 171 -19.72 -2.27 -7.07
C PHE A 171 -20.04 -1.66 -8.45
N PRO A 172 -20.88 -2.32 -9.27
CA PRO A 172 -21.12 -1.91 -10.66
C PRO A 172 -21.92 -0.61 -10.77
N THR A 173 -22.78 -0.28 -9.81
CA THR A 173 -23.62 0.91 -9.86
C THR A 173 -23.00 2.11 -9.14
N LEU A 174 -23.32 3.33 -9.61
CA LEU A 174 -22.91 4.57 -8.94
C LEU A 174 -23.40 4.62 -7.48
N GLN A 175 -24.62 4.15 -7.22
CA GLN A 175 -25.21 4.15 -5.88
C GLN A 175 -24.43 3.25 -4.90
N GLN A 176 -24.02 2.05 -5.33
CA GLN A 176 -23.18 1.16 -4.51
C GLN A 176 -21.82 1.79 -4.20
N ARG A 177 -21.19 2.44 -5.19
CA ARG A 177 -19.91 3.14 -5.00
C ARG A 177 -20.04 4.32 -4.05
N GLN A 178 -21.07 5.16 -4.21
CA GLN A 178 -21.34 6.28 -3.29
C GLN A 178 -21.60 5.81 -1.86
N GLN A 179 -22.44 4.78 -1.69
CA GLN A 179 -22.72 4.19 -0.38
C GLN A 179 -21.43 3.69 0.30
N LEU A 180 -20.58 2.96 -0.42
CA LEU A 180 -19.31 2.49 0.13
C LEU A 180 -18.37 3.64 0.49
N THR A 181 -18.26 4.65 -0.37
CA THR A 181 -17.45 5.85 -0.11
C THR A 181 -17.92 6.57 1.16
N GLU A 182 -19.23 6.75 1.34
CA GLU A 182 -19.80 7.34 2.56
C GLU A 182 -19.53 6.50 3.81
N LEU A 183 -19.65 5.18 3.71
CA LEU A 183 -19.34 4.27 4.82
C LEU A 183 -17.85 4.34 5.20
N LEU A 184 -16.95 4.37 4.23
CA LEU A 184 -15.51 4.51 4.44
C LEU A 184 -15.15 5.89 5.01
N ALA A 185 -15.76 6.97 4.53
CA ALA A 185 -15.56 8.32 5.06
C ALA A 185 -15.89 8.37 6.57
N LYS A 186 -16.99 7.73 6.99
CA LYS A 186 -17.34 7.60 8.41
C LYS A 186 -16.26 6.84 9.20
N GLN A 187 -15.61 5.85 8.60
CA GLN A 187 -14.54 5.10 9.27
C GLN A 187 -13.30 5.94 9.51
N VAL A 188 -12.93 6.88 8.64
CA VAL A 188 -11.69 7.68 8.79
C VAL A 188 -11.59 8.33 10.17
N HIS A 189 -12.71 8.77 10.74
CA HIS A 189 -12.75 9.42 12.06
C HIS A 189 -12.52 8.48 13.25
N ASN A 190 -12.61 7.16 13.05
CA ASN A 190 -12.46 6.15 14.11
C ASN A 190 -10.99 5.77 14.36
N TYR A 191 -10.07 6.18 13.49
CA TYR A 191 -8.65 5.78 13.53
C TYR A 191 -7.75 7.00 13.65
N ASN A 192 -6.64 6.84 14.38
CA ASN A 192 -5.67 7.92 14.62
C ASN A 192 -4.59 8.03 13.53
N LYS A 193 -4.69 7.22 12.47
CA LYS A 193 -3.76 7.15 11.34
C LYS A 193 -4.56 6.90 10.06
N PRO A 194 -4.02 7.23 8.88
CA PRO A 194 -4.71 7.05 7.61
C PRO A 194 -5.17 5.61 7.36
N LEU A 195 -6.25 5.49 6.59
CA LEU A 195 -6.79 4.21 6.12
C LEU A 195 -6.37 3.95 4.69
N MET A 196 -6.11 2.69 4.36
CA MET A 196 -5.78 2.25 3.01
C MET A 196 -6.67 1.07 2.59
N VAL A 197 -7.12 1.09 1.34
CA VAL A 197 -7.87 0.01 0.69
C VAL A 197 -7.22 -0.37 -0.63
N SER A 198 -7.43 -1.60 -1.08
CA SER A 198 -7.05 -2.02 -2.43
C SER A 198 -8.25 -2.13 -3.35
N LEU A 199 -8.04 -1.81 -4.62
CA LEU A 199 -9.05 -1.93 -5.69
C LEU A 199 -8.49 -2.78 -6.83
N TYR A 200 -9.23 -3.79 -7.28
CA TYR A 200 -8.89 -4.55 -8.49
C TYR A 200 -9.91 -4.26 -9.61
N LEU A 201 -9.47 -4.44 -10.85
CA LEU A 201 -10.24 -4.08 -12.05
C LEU A 201 -10.73 -5.34 -12.76
N SER A 202 -12.02 -5.34 -13.10
CA SER A 202 -12.72 -6.37 -13.88
C SER A 202 -13.27 -5.84 -15.20
N ALA A 203 -13.09 -4.54 -15.47
CA ALA A 203 -13.57 -3.82 -16.64
C ALA A 203 -15.09 -3.92 -16.87
N THR A 204 -15.86 -3.86 -15.79
CA THR A 204 -17.35 -3.88 -15.83
C THR A 204 -17.96 -2.49 -15.90
N ILE A 205 -17.20 -1.44 -15.62
CA ILE A 205 -17.60 -0.03 -15.77
C ILE A 205 -16.48 0.75 -16.48
N ASP A 206 -16.81 1.87 -17.12
CA ASP A 206 -15.84 2.65 -17.90
C ASP A 206 -14.68 3.22 -17.05
N GLU A 207 -13.54 3.48 -17.71
CA GLU A 207 -12.32 3.97 -17.07
C GLU A 207 -12.54 5.30 -16.33
N SER A 208 -13.34 6.20 -16.92
CA SER A 208 -13.66 7.50 -16.31
C SER A 208 -14.44 7.34 -15.00
N ALA A 209 -15.32 6.34 -14.92
CA ALA A 209 -16.07 6.04 -13.71
C ALA A 209 -15.18 5.45 -12.60
N ILE A 210 -14.18 4.63 -12.97
CA ILE A 210 -13.15 4.15 -12.03
C ILE A 210 -12.31 5.32 -11.51
N VAL A 211 -11.81 6.19 -12.39
CA VAL A 211 -11.01 7.36 -11.99
C VAL A 211 -11.79 8.26 -11.03
N GLN A 212 -13.04 8.58 -11.38
CA GLN A 212 -13.90 9.38 -10.52
C GLN A 212 -14.12 8.71 -9.15
N TRP A 213 -14.29 7.38 -9.12
CA TRP A 213 -14.46 6.68 -7.85
C TRP A 213 -13.20 6.68 -7.00
N VAL A 214 -12.02 6.49 -7.60
CA VAL A 214 -10.72 6.59 -6.91
C VAL A 214 -10.51 7.99 -6.34
N ASP A 215 -10.86 9.05 -7.09
CA ASP A 215 -10.81 10.42 -6.58
C ASP A 215 -11.77 10.63 -5.42
N GLN A 216 -13.03 10.19 -5.52
CA GLN A 216 -14.01 10.28 -4.43
C GLN A 216 -13.55 9.57 -3.15
N LEU A 217 -12.95 8.38 -3.28
CA LEU A 217 -12.37 7.67 -2.13
C LEU A 217 -11.19 8.44 -1.53
N THR A 218 -10.34 9.02 -2.37
CA THR A 218 -9.19 9.81 -1.93
C THR A 218 -9.62 11.08 -1.21
N ASP A 219 -10.60 11.80 -1.76
CA ASP A 219 -11.21 12.99 -1.16
C ASP A 219 -11.89 12.68 0.18
N ALA A 220 -12.41 11.46 0.34
CA ALA A 220 -12.94 10.94 1.59
C ALA A 220 -11.84 10.60 2.63
N GLY A 221 -10.56 10.80 2.32
CA GLY A 221 -9.42 10.53 3.21
C GLY A 221 -8.91 9.10 3.17
N ILE A 222 -9.28 8.31 2.16
CA ILE A 222 -8.82 6.94 1.98
C ILE A 222 -7.66 6.88 1.00
N LYS A 223 -6.55 6.25 1.40
CA LYS A 223 -5.47 5.90 0.48
C LYS A 223 -5.90 4.71 -0.38
N VAL A 224 -5.97 4.89 -1.69
CA VAL A 224 -6.34 3.81 -2.62
C VAL A 224 -5.10 3.27 -3.32
N ILE A 225 -4.91 1.95 -3.27
CA ILE A 225 -3.88 1.24 -4.04
C ILE A 225 -4.54 0.32 -5.08
N VAL A 226 -4.31 0.58 -6.37
CA VAL A 226 -4.99 -0.15 -7.46
C VAL A 226 -4.13 -1.31 -7.95
N GLN A 227 -4.71 -2.50 -8.05
CA GLN A 227 -4.04 -3.70 -8.55
C GLN A 227 -3.85 -3.64 -10.06
N ASP A 228 -2.63 -3.93 -10.52
CA ASP A 228 -2.27 -3.84 -11.95
C ASP A 228 -2.83 -4.99 -12.80
N GLY A 229 -3.35 -6.06 -12.17
CA GLY A 229 -3.95 -7.22 -12.82
C GLY A 229 -2.98 -8.04 -13.68
N HIS A 230 -1.67 -7.87 -13.50
CA HIS A 230 -0.66 -8.57 -14.29
C HIS A 230 -0.62 -10.07 -13.96
N GLY A 231 -0.75 -10.42 -12.69
CA GLY A 231 -0.66 -11.78 -12.18
C GLY A 231 -1.89 -12.62 -12.48
N THR A 232 -3.09 -12.04 -12.38
CA THR A 232 -4.35 -12.76 -12.68
C THR A 232 -4.58 -12.96 -14.18
N GLN A 233 -4.10 -12.02 -15.00
CA GLN A 233 -4.33 -11.98 -16.44
C GLN A 233 -5.82 -11.96 -16.84
N ALA A 234 -6.70 -11.51 -15.93
CA ALA A 234 -8.14 -11.42 -16.19
C ALA A 234 -8.48 -10.39 -17.30
N LEU A 235 -7.67 -9.33 -17.38
CA LEU A 235 -7.77 -8.30 -18.41
C LEU A 235 -6.57 -8.34 -19.36
N SER A 236 -6.80 -8.00 -20.63
CA SER A 236 -5.72 -7.86 -21.61
C SER A 236 -4.75 -6.75 -21.22
N GLU A 237 -3.50 -6.83 -21.66
CA GLU A 237 -2.48 -5.80 -21.38
C GLU A 237 -2.92 -4.41 -21.81
N LYS A 238 -3.53 -4.28 -23.00
CA LYS A 238 -4.04 -3.01 -23.52
C LYS A 238 -5.08 -2.41 -22.57
N VAL A 239 -6.05 -3.20 -22.13
CA VAL A 239 -7.11 -2.75 -21.22
C VAL A 239 -6.50 -2.30 -19.89
N ARG A 240 -5.60 -3.10 -19.29
CA ARG A 240 -4.93 -2.72 -18.03
C ARG A 240 -4.19 -1.39 -18.17
N GLN A 241 -3.43 -1.19 -19.24
CA GLN A 241 -2.72 0.06 -19.47
C GLN A 241 -3.66 1.26 -19.63
N GLN A 242 -4.83 1.08 -20.26
CA GLN A 242 -5.83 2.14 -20.40
C GLN A 242 -6.30 2.62 -19.02
N TYR A 243 -6.78 1.73 -18.15
CA TYR A 243 -7.19 2.09 -16.79
C TYR A 243 -6.04 2.71 -15.99
N LEU A 244 -4.87 2.04 -15.96
CA LEU A 244 -3.74 2.46 -15.13
C LEU A 244 -3.17 3.82 -15.54
N SER A 245 -3.19 4.15 -16.83
CA SER A 245 -2.68 5.43 -17.35
C SER A 245 -3.52 6.63 -16.92
N LEU A 246 -4.81 6.42 -16.63
CA LEU A 246 -5.75 7.46 -16.24
C LEU A 246 -5.89 7.61 -14.72
N LEU A 247 -5.28 6.71 -13.94
CA LEU A 247 -5.39 6.74 -12.48
C LEU A 247 -4.81 8.04 -11.90
N PRO A 248 -5.50 8.65 -10.92
CA PRO A 248 -5.03 9.84 -10.22
C PRO A 248 -3.62 9.65 -9.65
N SER A 249 -2.77 10.68 -9.73
CA SER A 249 -1.37 10.61 -9.28
C SER A 249 -1.21 10.32 -7.78
N GLN A 250 -2.24 10.64 -7.00
CA GLN A 250 -2.37 10.36 -5.56
C GLN A 250 -2.67 8.90 -5.22
N SER A 251 -3.16 8.11 -6.19
CA SER A 251 -3.36 6.68 -6.00
C SER A 251 -2.03 5.93 -6.07
N GLY A 252 -1.89 4.90 -5.24
CA GLY A 252 -0.79 3.94 -5.35
C GLY A 252 -1.15 2.78 -6.28
N ILE A 253 -0.17 1.92 -6.53
CA ILE A 253 -0.32 0.72 -7.35
C ILE A 253 0.11 -0.51 -6.57
N VAL A 254 -0.66 -1.58 -6.73
CA VAL A 254 -0.24 -2.93 -6.39
C VAL A 254 0.28 -3.61 -7.66
N ARG A 255 1.57 -3.98 -7.65
CA ARG A 255 2.19 -4.72 -8.75
C ARG A 255 2.19 -6.20 -8.47
N GLU A 256 1.45 -6.99 -9.25
CA GLU A 256 1.35 -8.43 -9.05
C GLU A 256 2.61 -9.14 -9.58
N ILE A 257 3.43 -9.68 -8.67
CA ILE A 257 4.71 -10.36 -8.97
C ILE A 257 4.56 -11.88 -9.03
N PHE A 258 3.40 -12.35 -9.46
CA PHE A 258 3.10 -13.76 -9.66
C PHE A 258 2.52 -13.98 -11.05
N LYS A 259 2.35 -15.25 -11.43
CA LYS A 259 1.57 -15.63 -12.60
C LYS A 259 0.54 -16.68 -12.20
N GLN A 260 -0.74 -16.37 -12.39
CA GLN A 260 -1.83 -17.31 -12.18
C GLN A 260 -1.81 -18.39 -13.26
N SER A 261 -2.07 -19.61 -12.84
CA SER A 261 -2.15 -20.81 -13.69
C SER A 261 -3.53 -21.48 -13.60
N SER A 262 -4.26 -21.25 -12.51
CA SER A 262 -5.65 -21.68 -12.32
C SER A 262 -6.39 -20.68 -11.45
N ALA A 263 -7.66 -20.41 -11.77
CA ALA A 263 -8.55 -19.58 -10.95
C ALA A 263 -9.28 -20.39 -9.87
N MET A 264 -9.66 -21.64 -10.19
CA MET A 264 -10.45 -22.50 -9.30
C MET A 264 -9.93 -23.95 -9.36
N PRO A 265 -9.18 -24.42 -8.34
CA PRO A 265 -8.66 -23.64 -7.23
C PRO A 265 -7.65 -22.58 -7.72
N PHE A 266 -7.45 -21.52 -6.94
CA PHE A 266 -6.44 -20.52 -7.24
C PHE A 266 -5.05 -21.15 -7.15
N VAL A 267 -4.30 -21.13 -8.24
CA VAL A 267 -2.91 -21.61 -8.30
C VAL A 267 -2.08 -20.56 -9.02
N ALA A 268 -1.02 -20.10 -8.37
CA ALA A 268 -0.09 -19.15 -8.93
C ALA A 268 1.36 -19.56 -8.68
N GLN A 269 2.24 -19.10 -9.55
CA GLN A 269 3.67 -19.36 -9.51
C GLN A 269 4.45 -18.06 -9.38
N ARG A 270 5.68 -18.16 -8.87
CA ARG A 270 6.61 -17.04 -8.87
C ARG A 270 6.97 -16.68 -10.31
N LEU A 271 7.20 -15.40 -10.57
CA LEU A 271 7.88 -15.01 -11.79
C LEU A 271 9.30 -15.58 -11.81
N ILE A 272 9.80 -15.88 -13.01
CA ILE A 272 11.23 -16.16 -13.20
C ILE A 272 12.05 -14.94 -12.78
N TYR A 273 13.27 -15.17 -12.29
CA TYR A 273 14.07 -14.11 -11.67
C TYR A 273 14.30 -12.90 -12.58
N SER A 274 14.58 -13.12 -13.87
CA SER A 274 14.76 -12.02 -14.84
C SER A 274 13.51 -11.16 -14.99
N ARG A 275 12.31 -11.78 -15.04
CA ARG A 275 11.05 -11.05 -15.12
C ARG A 275 10.73 -10.33 -13.81
N TYR A 276 11.01 -10.95 -12.66
CA TYR A 276 10.91 -10.30 -11.36
C TYR A 276 11.81 -9.05 -11.31
N GLN A 277 13.07 -9.15 -11.72
CA GLN A 277 14.00 -8.01 -11.77
C GLN A 277 13.51 -6.89 -12.69
N GLN A 278 12.97 -7.24 -13.87
CA GLN A 278 12.37 -6.24 -14.77
C GLN A 278 11.25 -5.46 -14.07
N VAL A 279 10.34 -6.13 -13.37
CA VAL A 279 9.24 -5.47 -12.64
C VAL A 279 9.78 -4.57 -11.53
N MET A 280 10.77 -5.04 -10.77
CA MET A 280 11.38 -4.28 -9.66
C MET A 280 12.20 -3.06 -10.12
N GLN A 281 12.68 -3.05 -11.36
CA GLN A 281 13.47 -1.94 -11.94
C GLN A 281 12.61 -0.89 -12.63
N GLN A 282 11.30 -1.12 -12.79
CA GLN A 282 10.42 -0.11 -13.36
C GLN A 282 10.39 1.15 -12.49
N GLU A 283 10.35 2.31 -13.14
CA GLU A 283 10.31 3.58 -12.43
C GLU A 283 9.07 3.67 -11.55
N VAL A 284 9.27 4.14 -10.31
CA VAL A 284 8.23 4.30 -9.32
C VAL A 284 8.02 5.79 -9.07
N ASN A 285 6.90 6.32 -9.57
CA ASN A 285 6.52 7.72 -9.43
C ASN A 285 5.33 7.96 -8.47
N ARG A 286 4.83 6.88 -7.86
CA ARG A 286 3.70 6.81 -6.94
C ARG A 286 3.90 5.63 -6.00
N ASP A 287 3.18 5.60 -4.89
CA ASP A 287 3.31 4.49 -3.93
C ASP A 287 3.11 3.14 -4.62
N THR A 288 4.01 2.21 -4.38
CA THR A 288 4.06 0.92 -5.09
C THR A 288 4.24 -0.21 -4.10
N TYR A 289 3.30 -1.15 -4.11
CA TYR A 289 3.35 -2.33 -3.25
C TYR A 289 3.32 -3.60 -4.10
N TYR A 290 4.29 -4.47 -3.94
CA TYR A 290 4.35 -5.71 -4.72
C TYR A 290 3.49 -6.80 -4.06
N PHE A 291 2.57 -7.39 -4.83
CA PHE A 291 1.74 -8.51 -4.36
C PHE A 291 2.29 -9.84 -4.88
N SER A 292 2.76 -10.73 -4.01
CA SER A 292 3.02 -10.53 -2.57
C SER A 292 4.41 -11.04 -2.21
N LEU A 293 4.91 -10.72 -1.01
CA LEU A 293 6.23 -11.15 -0.51
C LEU A 293 6.47 -12.66 -0.72
N ARG A 294 5.41 -13.47 -0.60
CA ARG A 294 5.45 -14.92 -0.82
C ARG A 294 5.87 -15.30 -2.25
N TYR A 295 5.55 -14.46 -3.24
CA TYR A 295 5.89 -14.69 -4.64
C TYR A 295 7.25 -14.13 -5.06
N ALA A 296 7.92 -13.36 -4.18
CA ALA A 296 9.29 -12.93 -4.45
C ALA A 296 10.23 -14.15 -4.55
N PRO A 297 11.12 -14.23 -5.57
CA PRO A 297 12.01 -15.39 -5.75
C PRO A 297 12.88 -15.72 -4.53
N PHE A 298 13.39 -14.70 -3.85
CA PHE A 298 14.24 -14.88 -2.65
C PHE A 298 13.49 -15.42 -1.43
N SER A 299 12.14 -15.35 -1.40
CA SER A 299 11.37 -15.82 -0.25
C SER A 299 11.07 -17.32 -0.27
N GLN A 300 11.44 -18.04 -1.34
CA GLN A 300 11.05 -19.44 -1.57
C GLN A 300 11.42 -20.40 -0.43
N SER A 301 12.58 -20.20 0.21
CA SER A 301 13.05 -21.06 1.32
C SER A 301 12.35 -20.79 2.66
N VAL A 302 11.57 -19.70 2.74
CA VAL A 302 10.92 -19.21 3.96
C VAL A 302 9.39 -19.26 3.83
N LEU A 303 8.84 -18.69 2.75
CA LEU A 303 7.40 -18.61 2.47
C LEU A 303 7.04 -19.56 1.33
N LYS A 304 6.53 -20.74 1.66
CA LYS A 304 6.10 -21.72 0.64
C LYS A 304 4.78 -21.31 -0.04
N LEU A 305 4.61 -21.70 -1.31
CA LEU A 305 3.37 -21.49 -2.09
C LEU A 305 2.32 -22.58 -1.85
N ALA A 306 2.77 -23.82 -1.75
CA ALA A 306 1.99 -24.99 -1.34
C ALA A 306 2.65 -25.63 -0.12
N ASP A 307 1.95 -26.52 0.58
CA ASP A 307 2.54 -27.30 1.66
C ASP A 307 3.62 -28.28 1.14
#